data_AF-A0A535W7J4-F1
#
_entry.id   AF-A0A535W7J4-F1
#
_cell.length_a   1.000
_cell.length_b   1.000
_cell.length_c   1.000
_cell.angle_alpha   90.00
_cell.angle_beta   90.00
_cell.angle_gamma   90.00
#
_symmetry.space_group_name_H-M   'P 1'
#
loop_
_entity.id
_entity.type
_entity.pdbx_description
1 polymer ?
#
loop_
_entity_poly.entity_id
_entity_poly.type
_entity_poly.pdbx_seq_one_letter_code
_entity_poly.pdbx_strand_id
1 'polypeptide(L)'
;VQKAGNTITAPTGWNLVLRQDSSSSISTASYVHVAGSTEPASYTWSFGTAGQASGGIASYIGVNTTTPVDASHAQYNSSTSNVNNSGVTTTTAYDMLVYAVGITVPTTVNVPAGFTQEWSVTSNTLTTSEMSQEIFASIGATGTIHGTHNGGANSNITLLIALKPAPAATPTPTPTATPTPTPTATPTPTPTPTPTPTPTPMPTPTPMPTPTPGISLRAVATGNNGAGDSTLTIGLPDGTTSGDVMIAYVVVQTASNGITPPAGWNLVLRQDTSSSITTATYVHVAGSSEPASYIWSFGTAGEASGGIASYIGVNNTTPVDTSNAQYNSSTSNVDNSGVTTTTANDMLVYVVGIDPATTVNVPAGFTEQWSTSSSSLTTSEMSQEIFASTGATGAIHGTLNGGANDNITILIALEPA
;
A
#
# COMPACT_ATOMS: atom_id res chain seq x y z
N VAL A 1 -11.40 10.53 22.75
CA VAL A 1 -12.20 11.62 23.35
C VAL A 1 -11.74 11.87 24.77
N GLN A 2 -11.42 13.10 25.14
CA GLN A 2 -10.87 13.44 26.48
C GLN A 2 -11.94 13.50 27.59
N LYS A 3 -12.71 12.43 27.73
CA LYS A 3 -13.65 12.26 28.83
C LYS A 3 -13.99 10.79 28.94
N ALA A 4 -13.67 10.17 30.08
CA ALA A 4 -14.01 8.78 30.34
C ALA A 4 -15.54 8.59 30.31
N GLY A 5 -15.98 7.46 29.75
CA GLY A 5 -17.39 7.11 29.61
C GLY A 5 -18.17 7.98 28.63
N ASN A 6 -17.53 8.83 27.81
CA ASN A 6 -18.24 9.64 26.83
C ASN A 6 -18.73 8.74 25.69
N THR A 7 -20.04 8.77 25.39
CA THR A 7 -20.61 8.02 24.26
C THR A 7 -19.93 8.46 22.96
N ILE A 8 -19.49 7.48 22.17
CA ILE A 8 -18.95 7.68 20.82
C ILE A 8 -19.88 6.92 19.88
N THR A 9 -20.65 7.65 19.09
CA THR A 9 -21.61 7.08 18.13
C THR A 9 -21.00 7.19 16.74
N ALA A 10 -20.79 6.04 16.11
CA ALA A 10 -20.25 5.96 14.77
C ALA A 10 -21.31 6.28 13.71
N PRO A 11 -20.90 6.77 12.52
CA PRO A 11 -21.80 6.91 11.39
C PRO A 11 -22.27 5.55 10.88
N THR A 12 -23.34 5.55 10.08
CA THR A 12 -23.89 4.33 9.48
C THR A 12 -22.82 3.54 8.72
N GLY A 13 -22.84 2.21 8.85
CA GLY A 13 -21.91 1.31 8.18
C GLY A 13 -20.65 0.97 8.99
N TRP A 14 -20.33 1.75 10.03
CA TRP A 14 -19.18 1.49 10.90
C TRP A 14 -19.58 0.60 12.08
N ASN A 15 -18.91 -0.55 12.20
CA ASN A 15 -19.12 -1.52 13.27
C ASN A 15 -18.05 -1.36 14.34
N LEU A 16 -18.46 -1.31 15.61
CA LEU A 16 -17.52 -1.22 16.72
C LEU A 16 -16.68 -2.50 16.80
N VAL A 17 -15.35 -2.36 16.81
CA VAL A 17 -14.44 -3.48 17.07
C VAL A 17 -14.21 -3.59 18.56
N LEU A 18 -13.72 -2.51 19.16
CA LEU A 18 -13.40 -2.46 20.58
C LEU A 18 -13.50 -1.04 21.10
N ARG A 19 -13.81 -0.93 22.39
CA ARG A 19 -13.88 0.31 23.13
C ARG A 19 -13.16 0.12 24.44
N GLN A 20 -12.39 1.12 24.84
CA GLN A 20 -11.79 1.15 26.16
C GLN A 20 -11.90 2.55 26.74
N ASP A 21 -12.32 2.57 28.01
CA ASP A 21 -12.43 3.76 28.83
C ASP A 21 -11.37 3.69 29.92
N SER A 22 -10.75 4.84 30.20
CA SER A 22 -9.95 5.01 31.41
C SER A 22 -10.87 5.25 32.60
N SER A 23 -10.30 5.25 33.80
CA SER A 23 -11.05 5.56 35.02
C SER A 23 -11.61 6.99 35.06
N SER A 24 -11.03 7.96 34.35
CA SER A 24 -11.42 9.38 34.53
C SER A 24 -11.14 10.33 33.36
N SER A 25 -10.27 10.01 32.40
CA SER A 25 -9.66 11.04 31.53
C SER A 25 -9.90 10.87 30.03
N ILE A 26 -10.05 9.65 29.54
CA ILE A 26 -10.17 9.34 28.11
C ILE A 26 -11.07 8.16 27.82
N SER A 27 -11.78 8.26 26.69
CA SER A 27 -12.55 7.22 26.01
C SER A 27 -11.98 7.02 24.60
N THR A 28 -11.73 5.78 24.21
CA THR A 28 -11.29 5.39 22.87
C THR A 28 -12.20 4.30 22.31
N ALA A 29 -12.41 4.31 21.01
CA ALA A 29 -13.12 3.26 20.30
C ALA A 29 -12.53 3.13 18.90
N SER A 30 -12.39 1.91 18.41
CA SER A 30 -12.09 1.64 17.01
C SER A 30 -13.27 0.96 16.35
N TYR A 31 -13.42 1.26 15.07
CA TYR A 31 -14.52 0.78 14.24
C TYR A 31 -13.95 0.24 12.94
N VAL A 32 -14.66 -0.72 12.35
CA VAL A 32 -14.38 -1.24 11.02
C VAL A 32 -15.55 -0.98 10.11
N HIS A 33 -15.27 -0.59 8.87
CA HIS A 33 -16.23 -0.42 7.82
C HIS A 33 -15.70 -1.10 6.55
N VAL A 34 -16.56 -1.86 5.90
CA VAL A 34 -16.26 -2.46 4.60
C VAL A 34 -16.73 -1.46 3.55
N ALA A 35 -15.78 -0.82 2.87
CA ALA A 35 -16.09 0.17 1.84
C ALA A 35 -16.91 -0.47 0.71
N GLY A 36 -18.00 0.19 0.34
CA GLY A 36 -18.80 -0.14 -0.83
C GLY A 36 -18.24 0.48 -2.11
N SER A 37 -18.98 0.33 -3.21
CA SER A 37 -18.64 0.93 -4.51
C SER A 37 -18.71 2.47 -4.52
N THR A 38 -19.29 3.07 -3.48
CA THR A 38 -19.43 4.51 -3.31
C THR A 38 -19.37 4.85 -1.82
N GLU A 39 -18.52 5.78 -1.43
CA GLU A 39 -18.44 6.31 -0.07
C GLU A 39 -18.70 7.82 -0.03
N PRO A 40 -19.24 8.36 1.08
CA PRO A 40 -19.39 9.80 1.25
C PRO A 40 -18.01 10.47 1.37
N ALA A 41 -17.94 11.75 0.99
CA ALA A 41 -16.71 12.54 1.12
C ALA A 41 -16.23 12.70 2.57
N SER A 42 -17.11 12.47 3.56
CA SER A 42 -16.76 12.53 4.97
C SER A 42 -17.69 11.67 5.84
N TYR A 43 -17.17 11.27 6.99
CA TYR A 43 -17.91 10.57 8.04
C TYR A 43 -17.91 11.40 9.32
N THR A 44 -19.05 11.42 10.01
CA THR A 44 -19.23 12.21 11.24
C THR A 44 -19.53 11.29 12.42
N TRP A 45 -18.63 11.26 13.40
CA TRP A 45 -18.90 10.70 14.71
C TRP A 45 -19.60 11.73 15.59
N SER A 46 -20.54 11.27 16.42
CA SER A 46 -21.19 12.11 17.42
C SER A 46 -20.81 11.70 18.84
N PHE A 47 -20.76 12.68 19.73
CA PHE A 47 -20.34 12.49 21.12
C PHE A 47 -21.49 12.82 22.07
N GLY A 48 -21.66 12.00 23.12
CA GLY A 48 -22.73 12.19 24.10
C GLY A 48 -22.60 13.49 24.90
N THR A 49 -21.37 13.97 25.07
CA THR A 49 -21.08 15.27 25.69
C THR A 49 -19.96 15.99 24.94
N ALA A 50 -20.04 17.32 24.89
CA ALA A 50 -19.03 18.16 24.25
C ALA A 50 -17.65 17.96 24.90
N GLY A 51 -16.61 17.96 24.08
CA GLY A 51 -15.23 17.78 24.51
C GLY A 51 -14.29 17.78 23.31
N GLN A 52 -12.99 17.65 23.58
CA GLN A 52 -12.00 17.50 22.52
C GLN A 52 -11.82 16.03 22.14
N ALA A 53 -11.66 15.81 20.85
CA ALA A 53 -11.41 14.52 20.26
C ALA A 53 -10.37 14.68 19.14
N SER A 54 -9.63 13.61 18.91
CA SER A 54 -8.72 13.40 17.80
C SER A 54 -8.91 11.96 17.33
N GLY A 55 -8.64 11.72 16.05
CA GLY A 55 -8.79 10.42 15.41
C GLY A 55 -8.56 10.54 13.92
N GLY A 56 -8.59 9.41 13.23
CA GLY A 56 -8.40 9.31 11.80
C GLY A 56 -9.00 8.02 11.27
N ILE A 57 -8.94 7.87 9.94
CA ILE A 57 -9.39 6.71 9.20
C ILE A 57 -8.20 6.26 8.35
N ALA A 58 -7.92 4.95 8.35
CA ALA A 58 -7.02 4.32 7.40
C ALA A 58 -7.81 3.27 6.60
N SER A 59 -7.47 3.13 5.33
CA SER A 59 -8.09 2.15 4.42
C SER A 59 -7.13 1.00 4.16
N TYR A 60 -7.67 -0.22 4.16
CA TYR A 60 -6.89 -1.43 3.97
C TYR A 60 -7.50 -2.25 2.84
N ILE A 61 -6.67 -2.72 1.93
CA ILE A 61 -7.04 -3.68 0.88
C ILE A 61 -6.55 -5.08 1.25
N GLY A 62 -7.09 -6.11 0.59
CA GLY A 62 -6.70 -7.50 0.86
C GLY A 62 -7.17 -8.04 2.23
N VAL A 63 -8.07 -7.34 2.91
CA VAL A 63 -8.68 -7.77 4.18
C VAL A 63 -9.97 -8.57 3.93
N ASN A 64 -10.25 -9.55 4.78
CA ASN A 64 -11.49 -10.32 4.73
C ASN A 64 -12.70 -9.42 4.96
N THR A 65 -13.51 -9.18 3.92
CA THR A 65 -14.65 -8.25 3.99
C THR A 65 -15.87 -8.81 4.72
N THR A 66 -15.88 -10.09 5.09
CA THR A 66 -16.98 -10.72 5.84
C THR A 66 -16.67 -10.82 7.33
N THR A 67 -15.40 -11.10 7.67
CA THR A 67 -14.90 -11.26 9.03
C THR A 67 -13.52 -10.59 9.14
N PRO A 68 -13.48 -9.25 9.13
CA PRO A 68 -12.23 -8.50 8.95
C PRO A 68 -11.29 -8.55 10.15
N VAL A 69 -11.80 -8.79 11.36
CA VAL A 69 -11.00 -8.77 12.60
C VAL A 69 -10.71 -10.20 13.02
N ASP A 70 -9.44 -10.59 13.04
CA ASP A 70 -8.97 -11.88 13.57
C ASP A 70 -8.95 -11.84 15.10
N ALA A 71 -8.26 -10.85 15.65
CA ALA A 71 -8.13 -10.64 17.08
C ALA A 71 -8.02 -9.15 17.40
N SER A 72 -8.38 -8.76 18.63
CA SER A 72 -8.21 -7.38 19.05
C SER A 72 -8.02 -7.26 20.56
N HIS A 73 -7.30 -6.21 20.99
CA HIS A 73 -7.01 -5.95 22.39
C HIS A 73 -6.90 -4.45 22.67
N ALA A 74 -7.44 -4.03 23.81
CA ALA A 74 -7.29 -2.67 24.31
C ALA A 74 -6.53 -2.69 25.65
N GLN A 75 -5.65 -1.71 25.85
CA GLN A 75 -4.92 -1.57 27.12
C GLN A 75 -4.92 -0.12 27.59
N TYR A 76 -5.33 0.08 28.85
CA TYR A 76 -5.17 1.35 29.54
C TYR A 76 -3.81 1.41 30.23
N ASN A 77 -3.03 2.46 29.94
CA ASN A 77 -1.77 2.73 30.61
C ASN A 77 -1.92 4.01 31.45
N SER A 78 -1.77 3.88 32.77
CA SER A 78 -1.93 4.99 33.70
C SER A 78 -0.60 5.73 33.92
N SER A 79 -0.62 7.06 33.77
CA SER A 79 0.44 7.97 34.20
C SER A 79 1.84 7.54 33.75
N THR A 80 2.02 7.34 32.46
CA THR A 80 3.28 6.88 31.87
C THR A 80 3.52 7.53 30.51
N SER A 81 4.78 7.54 30.06
CA SER A 81 5.17 7.89 28.69
C SER A 81 5.17 6.67 27.75
N ASN A 82 4.96 5.47 28.28
CA ASN A 82 4.90 4.24 27.49
C ASN A 82 3.50 4.04 26.95
N VAL A 83 3.41 3.69 25.67
CA VAL A 83 2.18 3.30 25.00
C VAL A 83 2.27 1.79 24.74
N ASN A 84 2.00 1.01 25.78
CA ASN A 84 2.12 -0.45 25.71
C ASN A 84 0.79 -1.08 25.34
N ASN A 85 0.83 -2.15 24.56
CA ASN A 85 -0.26 -3.08 24.36
C ASN A 85 0.25 -4.50 24.57
N SER A 86 -0.47 -5.33 25.33
CA SER A 86 -0.03 -6.69 25.67
C SER A 86 -0.07 -7.66 24.48
N GLY A 87 -0.56 -7.20 23.34
CA GLY A 87 -0.63 -7.97 22.11
C GLY A 87 -1.94 -8.71 21.94
N VAL A 88 -2.03 -9.43 20.83
CA VAL A 88 -3.12 -10.35 20.50
C VAL A 88 -2.55 -11.72 20.15
N THR A 89 -3.42 -12.72 20.04
CA THR A 89 -3.07 -14.01 19.44
C THR A 89 -3.82 -14.15 18.13
N THR A 90 -3.10 -14.13 17.02
CA THR A 90 -3.67 -14.26 15.68
C THR A 90 -4.03 -15.72 15.40
N THR A 91 -5.11 -15.94 14.64
CA THR A 91 -5.50 -17.28 14.16
C THR A 91 -5.13 -17.50 12.69
N THR A 92 -4.75 -16.43 12.00
CA THR A 92 -4.34 -16.43 10.59
C THR A 92 -2.93 -15.84 10.46
N ALA A 93 -2.15 -16.36 9.52
CA ALA A 93 -0.85 -15.78 9.18
C ALA A 93 -1.06 -14.56 8.28
N TYR A 94 -0.11 -13.62 8.31
CA TYR A 94 -0.12 -12.39 7.51
C TYR A 94 -1.28 -11.45 7.88
N ASP A 95 -1.67 -11.45 9.15
CA ASP A 95 -2.58 -10.43 9.67
C ASP A 95 -1.92 -9.06 9.62
N MET A 96 -2.67 -8.04 9.23
CA MET A 96 -2.24 -6.65 9.36
C MET A 96 -2.52 -6.19 10.79
N LEU A 97 -1.47 -5.96 11.58
CA LEU A 97 -1.60 -5.39 12.91
C LEU A 97 -1.77 -3.90 12.80
N VAL A 98 -2.95 -3.41 13.18
CA VAL A 98 -3.26 -1.99 13.29
C VAL A 98 -3.16 -1.61 14.76
N TYR A 99 -2.12 -0.86 15.09
CA TYR A 99 -1.90 -0.29 16.40
C TYR A 99 -2.37 1.15 16.41
N ALA A 100 -3.16 1.53 17.41
CA ALA A 100 -3.59 2.91 17.60
C ALA A 100 -3.48 3.30 19.07
N VAL A 101 -3.24 4.58 19.33
CA VAL A 101 -3.19 5.11 20.69
C VAL A 101 -3.96 6.41 20.80
N GLY A 102 -4.70 6.58 21.90
CA GLY A 102 -5.24 7.86 22.34
C GLY A 102 -4.57 8.33 23.62
N ILE A 103 -4.09 9.58 23.64
CA ILE A 103 -3.31 10.18 24.74
C ILE A 103 -3.98 11.48 25.18
N THR A 104 -4.03 11.75 26.48
CA THR A 104 -4.65 12.96 27.06
C THR A 104 -3.74 14.18 27.10
N VAL A 105 -2.88 14.35 26.11
CA VAL A 105 -2.02 15.53 25.97
C VAL A 105 -1.61 15.70 24.50
N PRO A 106 -1.45 16.93 23.99
CA PRO A 106 -0.75 17.19 22.73
C PRO A 106 0.68 16.65 22.79
N THR A 107 1.01 15.70 21.94
CA THR A 107 2.34 15.07 21.93
C THR A 107 2.68 14.47 20.56
N THR A 108 3.92 14.00 20.45
CA THR A 108 4.39 13.14 19.36
C THR A 108 4.55 11.73 19.91
N VAL A 109 4.10 10.75 19.14
CA VAL A 109 4.25 9.32 19.43
C VAL A 109 5.46 8.79 18.66
N ASN A 110 6.36 8.13 19.37
CA ASN A 110 7.37 7.27 18.77
C ASN A 110 6.73 5.89 18.62
N VAL A 111 6.37 5.55 17.38
CA VAL A 111 5.63 4.33 17.05
C VAL A 111 6.41 3.07 17.48
N PRO A 112 5.72 1.96 17.76
CA PRO A 112 6.39 0.71 18.11
C PRO A 112 7.39 0.25 17.05
N ALA A 113 8.45 -0.44 17.45
CA ALA A 113 9.42 -0.99 16.50
C ALA A 113 8.73 -1.97 15.54
N GLY A 114 9.05 -1.89 14.24
CA GLY A 114 8.40 -2.68 13.18
C GLY A 114 7.14 -2.03 12.60
N PHE A 115 6.54 -1.07 13.30
CA PHE A 115 5.34 -0.38 12.86
C PHE A 115 5.66 0.87 12.03
N THR A 116 4.89 1.08 10.95
CA THR A 116 4.92 2.27 10.11
C THR A 116 3.75 3.18 10.46
N GLN A 117 3.99 4.49 10.61
CA GLN A 117 2.93 5.45 10.96
C GLN A 117 2.04 5.74 9.74
N GLU A 118 0.72 5.63 9.94
CA GLU A 118 -0.29 6.00 8.95
C GLU A 118 -0.74 7.45 9.13
N TRP A 119 -1.05 7.82 10.37
CA TRP A 119 -1.43 9.19 10.70
C TRP A 119 -1.21 9.49 12.18
N SER A 120 -1.02 10.76 12.48
CA SER A 120 -0.98 11.31 13.82
C SER A 120 -1.74 12.63 13.85
N VAL A 121 -2.78 12.70 14.68
CA VAL A 121 -3.67 13.86 14.78
C VAL A 121 -3.72 14.32 16.22
N THR A 122 -3.42 15.60 16.42
CA THR A 122 -3.49 16.25 17.72
C THR A 122 -4.62 17.26 17.72
N SER A 123 -5.53 17.18 18.69
CA SER A 123 -6.52 18.22 18.93
C SER A 123 -5.85 19.48 19.46
N ASN A 124 -6.53 20.62 19.36
CA ASN A 124 -5.93 21.92 19.68
C ASN A 124 -5.19 21.96 21.03
N THR A 125 -5.73 21.36 22.11
CA THR A 125 -5.07 21.46 23.42
C THR A 125 -5.06 20.21 24.29
N LEU A 126 -5.78 19.12 23.96
CA LEU A 126 -6.08 18.08 24.97
C LEU A 126 -5.87 16.62 24.57
N THR A 127 -5.74 16.29 23.29
CA THR A 127 -5.58 14.88 22.88
C THR A 127 -4.67 14.71 21.69
N THR A 128 -3.95 13.59 21.67
CA THR A 128 -3.28 13.07 20.47
C THR A 128 -3.81 11.67 20.20
N SER A 129 -4.13 11.41 18.94
CA SER A 129 -4.39 10.08 18.42
C SER A 129 -3.36 9.75 17.36
N GLU A 130 -2.84 8.54 17.39
CA GLU A 130 -1.90 8.03 16.38
C GLU A 130 -2.32 6.62 15.97
N MET A 131 -2.06 6.28 14.71
CA MET A 131 -2.23 4.94 14.16
C MET A 131 -1.01 4.56 13.33
N SER A 132 -0.58 3.33 13.53
CA SER A 132 0.53 2.71 12.82
C SER A 132 0.23 1.23 12.57
N GLN A 133 0.98 0.63 11.64
CA GLN A 133 0.70 -0.71 11.16
C GLN A 133 1.96 -1.56 10.92
N GLU A 134 1.83 -2.88 11.04
CA GLU A 134 2.85 -3.87 10.70
C GLU A 134 2.19 -5.15 10.16
N ILE A 135 2.82 -5.83 9.20
CA ILE A 135 2.39 -7.16 8.76
C ILE A 135 2.94 -8.22 9.71
N PHE A 136 2.06 -8.97 10.39
CA PHE A 136 2.44 -10.07 11.24
C PHE A 136 2.35 -11.41 10.49
N ALA A 137 3.51 -11.90 10.03
CA ALA A 137 3.59 -13.07 9.14
C ALA A 137 3.25 -14.42 9.79
N SER A 138 3.11 -14.48 11.12
CA SER A 138 2.95 -15.75 11.85
C SER A 138 1.54 -15.93 12.42
N ILE A 139 1.17 -17.18 12.70
CA ILE A 139 0.04 -17.50 13.58
C ILE A 139 0.57 -17.53 15.01
N GLY A 140 -0.11 -16.85 15.94
CA GLY A 140 0.18 -16.93 17.37
C GLY A 140 0.27 -15.58 18.05
N ALA A 141 0.93 -15.56 19.21
CA ALA A 141 1.04 -14.35 20.02
C ALA A 141 1.95 -13.31 19.33
N THR A 142 1.46 -12.08 19.20
CA THR A 142 2.26 -10.94 18.71
C THR A 142 3.32 -10.49 19.71
N GLY A 143 3.17 -10.91 20.97
CA GLY A 143 3.94 -10.36 22.08
C GLY A 143 3.53 -8.92 22.41
N THR A 144 4.23 -8.35 23.39
CA THR A 144 3.99 -6.97 23.82
C THR A 144 4.44 -5.98 22.75
N ILE A 145 3.50 -5.14 22.31
CA ILE A 145 3.79 -4.00 21.45
C ILE A 145 4.16 -2.81 22.34
N HIS A 146 5.34 -2.22 22.10
CA HIS A 146 5.89 -1.15 22.92
C HIS A 146 6.26 0.07 22.07
N GLY A 147 5.60 1.19 22.34
CA GLY A 147 6.01 2.51 21.86
C GLY A 147 6.16 3.51 23.01
N THR A 148 6.51 4.75 22.68
CA THR A 148 6.59 5.85 23.66
C THR A 148 5.97 7.14 23.14
N HIS A 149 5.73 8.11 24.02
CA HIS A 149 5.34 9.46 23.63
C HIS A 149 6.07 10.53 24.45
N ASN A 150 6.20 11.72 23.88
CA ASN A 150 7.08 12.77 24.40
C ASN A 150 6.35 13.75 25.35
N GLY A 151 5.12 13.42 25.75
CA GLY A 151 4.20 14.30 26.47
C GLY A 151 4.34 14.24 27.98
N GLY A 152 5.34 13.52 28.50
CA GLY A 152 5.45 13.19 29.91
C GLY A 152 4.42 12.16 30.37
N ALA A 153 4.37 11.89 31.68
CA ALA A 153 3.51 10.86 32.26
C ALA A 153 2.02 11.22 32.16
N ASN A 154 1.30 10.61 31.23
CA ASN A 154 -0.13 10.84 31.01
C ASN A 154 -0.91 9.53 30.91
N SER A 155 -2.24 9.63 31.02
CA SER A 155 -3.14 8.54 30.68
C SER A 155 -3.14 8.33 29.17
N ASN A 156 -2.94 7.09 28.75
CA ASN A 156 -3.15 6.69 27.37
C ASN A 156 -3.90 5.37 27.29
N ILE A 157 -4.55 5.14 26.16
CA ILE A 157 -5.18 3.87 25.84
C ILE A 157 -4.67 3.43 24.48
N THR A 158 -4.13 2.23 24.41
CA THR A 158 -3.69 1.59 23.17
C THR A 158 -4.74 0.60 22.71
N LEU A 159 -4.88 0.47 21.40
CA LEU A 159 -5.76 -0.45 20.70
C LEU A 159 -4.89 -1.22 19.72
N LEU A 160 -5.03 -2.54 19.69
CA LEU A 160 -4.40 -3.39 18.70
C LEU A 160 -5.49 -4.22 18.03
N ILE A 161 -5.52 -4.20 16.70
CA ILE A 161 -6.46 -4.95 15.88
C ILE A 161 -5.63 -5.75 14.88
N ALA A 162 -5.79 -7.06 14.87
CA ALA A 162 -5.28 -7.91 13.79
C ALA A 162 -6.37 -8.00 12.72
N LEU A 163 -6.11 -7.41 11.55
CA LEU A 163 -6.98 -7.50 10.39
C LEU A 163 -6.63 -8.76 9.60
N LYS A 164 -7.63 -9.60 9.40
CA LYS A 164 -7.48 -10.90 8.74
C LYS A 164 -7.31 -10.72 7.23
N PRO A 165 -6.34 -11.38 6.58
CA PRO A 165 -6.25 -11.36 5.13
C PRO A 165 -7.47 -12.03 4.50
N ALA A 166 -7.83 -11.59 3.29
CA ALA A 166 -8.89 -12.20 2.50
C ALA A 166 -8.57 -13.69 2.25
N PRO A 167 -9.58 -14.59 2.24
CA PRO A 167 -9.35 -15.98 1.90
C PRO A 167 -8.72 -16.09 0.51
N ALA A 168 -7.69 -16.93 0.38
CA ALA A 168 -7.15 -17.27 -0.95
C ALA A 168 -8.28 -17.83 -1.83
N ALA A 169 -8.39 -17.35 -3.06
CA ALA A 169 -9.38 -17.85 -4.00
C ALA A 169 -9.22 -19.36 -4.15
N THR A 170 -10.28 -20.13 -3.86
CA THR A 170 -10.27 -21.56 -4.13
C THR A 170 -10.36 -21.71 -5.66
N PRO A 171 -9.43 -22.42 -6.33
CA PRO A 171 -9.49 -22.57 -7.78
C PRO A 171 -10.84 -23.22 -8.15
N THR A 172 -11.64 -22.49 -8.92
CA THR A 172 -12.90 -23.02 -9.44
C THR A 172 -12.59 -24.23 -10.31
N PRO A 173 -13.15 -25.42 -10.04
CA PRO A 173 -12.92 -26.58 -10.90
C PRO A 173 -13.41 -26.23 -12.32
N THR A 174 -12.50 -26.36 -13.29
CA THR A 174 -12.81 -26.14 -14.71
C THR A 174 -13.97 -27.07 -15.09
N PRO A 175 -15.10 -26.57 -15.63
CA PRO A 175 -16.22 -27.41 -15.98
C PRO A 175 -15.78 -28.44 -17.02
N THR A 176 -15.94 -29.73 -16.68
CA THR A 176 -15.71 -30.83 -17.60
C THR A 176 -16.73 -30.71 -18.73
N ALA A 177 -16.30 -30.64 -19.98
CA ALA A 177 -17.20 -30.50 -21.13
C ALA A 177 -18.21 -31.66 -21.14
N THR A 178 -19.48 -31.35 -20.90
CA THR A 178 -20.58 -32.31 -21.02
C THR A 178 -20.74 -32.69 -22.49
N PRO A 179 -20.73 -33.97 -22.87
CA PRO A 179 -20.88 -34.37 -24.27
C PRO A 179 -22.26 -33.93 -24.79
N THR A 180 -22.26 -33.21 -25.91
CA THR A 180 -23.46 -32.76 -26.61
C THR A 180 -24.25 -33.98 -27.11
N PRO A 181 -25.52 -34.20 -26.67
CA PRO A 181 -26.32 -35.29 -27.21
C PRO A 181 -26.66 -35.05 -28.67
N THR A 182 -26.52 -36.11 -29.48
CA THR A 182 -26.85 -36.16 -30.91
C THR A 182 -28.37 -36.02 -31.08
N PRO A 183 -28.87 -35.17 -32.01
CA PRO A 183 -30.31 -34.99 -32.18
C PRO A 183 -30.96 -36.24 -32.77
N THR A 184 -31.83 -36.89 -31.99
CA THR A 184 -32.81 -37.87 -32.50
C THR A 184 -34.00 -37.15 -33.14
N ALA A 185 -34.43 -37.65 -34.30
CA ALA A 185 -35.54 -37.11 -35.06
C ALA A 185 -36.86 -37.13 -34.26
N THR A 186 -37.51 -35.97 -34.18
CA THR A 186 -38.81 -35.78 -33.52
C THR A 186 -39.95 -36.16 -34.48
N PRO A 187 -40.89 -37.04 -34.11
CA PRO A 187 -42.13 -37.21 -34.85
C PRO A 187 -43.09 -36.03 -34.65
N THR A 188 -43.86 -35.76 -35.69
CA THR A 188 -44.80 -34.64 -35.91
C THR A 188 -45.81 -34.45 -34.76
N PRO A 189 -46.05 -33.21 -34.27
CA PRO A 189 -47.00 -32.96 -33.19
C PRO A 189 -48.46 -32.88 -33.67
N THR A 190 -49.34 -33.52 -32.91
CA THR A 190 -50.81 -33.30 -32.87
C THR A 190 -51.10 -32.00 -32.09
N PRO A 191 -52.05 -31.14 -32.52
CA PRO A 191 -52.32 -29.88 -31.82
C PRO A 191 -52.84 -30.14 -30.39
N THR A 192 -52.08 -29.67 -29.40
CA THR A 192 -52.43 -29.69 -27.98
C THR A 192 -52.79 -28.26 -27.56
N PRO A 193 -53.84 -28.03 -26.75
CA PRO A 193 -54.32 -26.69 -26.41
C PRO A 193 -53.26 -25.84 -25.71
N THR A 194 -53.28 -24.55 -26.06
CA THR A 194 -52.37 -23.48 -25.64
C THR A 194 -52.24 -23.43 -24.12
N PRO A 195 -51.04 -23.68 -23.53
CA PRO A 195 -50.81 -23.43 -22.11
C PRO A 195 -50.67 -21.94 -21.83
N THR A 196 -51.28 -21.53 -20.72
CA THR A 196 -51.17 -20.20 -20.08
C THR A 196 -49.70 -19.82 -19.87
N PRO A 197 -49.29 -18.55 -20.10
CA PRO A 197 -47.90 -18.14 -20.00
C PRO A 197 -47.34 -18.44 -18.61
N THR A 198 -46.34 -19.32 -18.56
CA THR A 198 -45.53 -19.55 -17.38
C THR A 198 -44.59 -18.34 -17.23
N PRO A 199 -44.44 -17.75 -16.04
CA PRO A 199 -43.55 -16.61 -15.85
C PRO A 199 -42.14 -16.98 -16.27
N THR A 200 -41.57 -16.18 -17.17
CA THR A 200 -40.16 -16.27 -17.57
C THR A 200 -39.29 -16.24 -16.31
N PRO A 201 -38.41 -17.24 -16.10
CA PRO A 201 -37.49 -17.22 -14.98
C PRO A 201 -36.62 -15.96 -15.09
N MET A 202 -36.54 -15.23 -13.99
CA MET A 202 -35.67 -14.08 -13.83
C MET A 202 -34.23 -14.51 -14.17
N PRO A 203 -33.47 -13.74 -14.98
CA PRO A 203 -32.09 -14.08 -15.28
C PRO A 203 -31.35 -14.29 -13.96
N THR A 204 -30.73 -15.46 -13.83
CA THR A 204 -29.86 -15.78 -12.71
C THR A 204 -28.76 -14.72 -12.70
N PRO A 205 -28.54 -13.98 -11.58
CA PRO A 205 -27.48 -12.99 -11.55
C PRO A 205 -26.17 -13.69 -11.91
N THR A 206 -25.51 -13.19 -12.97
CA THR A 206 -24.15 -13.57 -13.29
C THR A 206 -23.31 -13.40 -12.03
N PRO A 207 -22.55 -14.41 -11.58
CA PRO A 207 -21.70 -14.27 -10.41
C PRO A 207 -20.82 -13.05 -10.61
N MET A 208 -20.89 -12.13 -9.65
CA MET A 208 -20.00 -10.97 -9.58
C MET A 208 -18.57 -11.51 -9.52
N PRO A 209 -17.63 -11.01 -10.35
CA PRO A 209 -16.25 -11.45 -10.29
C PRO A 209 -15.74 -11.28 -8.86
N THR A 210 -15.16 -12.36 -8.35
CA THR A 210 -14.53 -12.40 -7.03
C THR A 210 -13.39 -11.36 -7.05
N PRO A 211 -13.24 -10.49 -6.03
CA PRO A 211 -12.16 -9.50 -6.05
C PRO A 211 -10.82 -10.22 -6.13
N THR A 212 -10.07 -9.96 -7.20
CA THR A 212 -8.68 -10.39 -7.34
C THR A 212 -7.88 -9.89 -6.13
N PRO A 213 -7.04 -10.71 -5.49
CA PRO A 213 -6.14 -10.23 -4.44
C PRO A 213 -5.34 -9.03 -4.97
N GLY A 214 -5.48 -7.88 -4.32
CA GLY A 214 -4.79 -6.66 -4.74
C GLY A 214 -3.29 -6.75 -4.51
N ILE A 215 -2.52 -6.03 -5.32
CA ILE A 215 -1.07 -5.90 -5.16
C ILE A 215 -0.76 -5.16 -3.86
N SER A 216 0.24 -5.63 -3.10
CA SER A 216 0.73 -4.94 -1.91
C SER A 216 2.25 -4.86 -1.89
N LEU A 217 2.79 -3.80 -1.27
CA LEU A 217 4.22 -3.68 -1.03
C LEU A 217 4.61 -4.55 0.17
N ARG A 218 5.66 -5.36 0.00
CA ARG A 218 6.28 -6.12 1.07
C ARG A 218 7.31 -5.30 1.83
N ALA A 219 8.31 -4.82 1.11
CA ALA A 219 9.47 -4.12 1.67
C ALA A 219 10.22 -3.37 0.58
N VAL A 220 11.11 -2.48 1.01
CA VAL A 220 11.98 -1.69 0.14
C VAL A 220 13.41 -1.78 0.63
N ALA A 221 14.36 -1.58 -0.28
CA ALA A 221 15.76 -1.39 0.02
C ALA A 221 16.31 -0.26 -0.84
N THR A 222 17.20 0.56 -0.29
CA THR A 222 17.84 1.65 -1.03
C THR A 222 19.35 1.52 -1.00
N GLY A 223 20.00 2.16 -1.96
CA GLY A 223 21.45 2.25 -2.03
C GLY A 223 21.86 3.53 -2.73
N ASN A 224 23.05 4.00 -2.40
CA ASN A 224 23.71 5.06 -3.17
C ASN A 224 25.21 4.76 -3.27
N ASN A 225 25.83 5.43 -4.24
CA ASN A 225 27.27 5.52 -4.38
C ASN A 225 27.61 7.00 -4.56
N GLY A 226 27.76 7.69 -3.43
CA GLY A 226 28.20 9.09 -3.40
C GLY A 226 29.67 9.31 -3.74
N ALA A 227 30.50 8.24 -3.74
CA ALA A 227 31.90 8.36 -4.11
C ALA A 227 32.09 8.50 -5.64
N GLY A 228 31.07 8.16 -6.42
CA GLY A 228 31.12 8.18 -7.88
C GLY A 228 31.83 6.98 -8.50
N ASP A 229 31.82 5.81 -7.84
CA ASP A 229 32.35 4.55 -8.39
C ASP A 229 31.56 4.04 -9.62
N SER A 230 32.03 2.95 -10.23
CA SER A 230 31.39 2.32 -11.39
C SER A 230 30.26 1.34 -11.05
N THR A 231 29.80 1.29 -9.81
CA THR A 231 28.75 0.35 -9.37
C THR A 231 27.80 0.95 -8.34
N LEU A 232 26.58 0.43 -8.27
CA LEU A 232 25.62 0.70 -7.20
C LEU A 232 25.16 -0.64 -6.61
N THR A 233 25.31 -0.80 -5.29
CA THR A 233 24.83 -1.98 -4.55
C THR A 233 23.55 -1.62 -3.82
N ILE A 234 22.50 -2.42 -3.99
CA ILE A 234 21.23 -2.29 -3.28
C ILE A 234 20.92 -3.63 -2.61
N GLY A 235 20.55 -3.62 -1.33
CA GLY A 235 20.18 -4.83 -0.60
C GLY A 235 18.94 -5.50 -1.17
N LEU A 236 18.78 -6.81 -0.94
CA LEU A 236 17.49 -7.47 -1.12
C LEU A 236 16.48 -6.87 -0.11
N PRO A 237 15.27 -6.46 -0.52
CA PRO A 237 14.25 -6.02 0.43
C PRO A 237 13.92 -7.11 1.44
N ASP A 238 13.76 -6.71 2.71
CA ASP A 238 13.56 -7.67 3.79
C ASP A 238 12.29 -8.51 3.59
N GLY A 239 12.43 -9.82 3.77
CA GLY A 239 11.33 -10.76 3.67
C GLY A 239 10.90 -11.11 2.24
N THR A 240 11.57 -10.64 1.18
CA THR A 240 11.29 -11.07 -0.19
C THR A 240 11.24 -12.61 -0.30
N THR A 241 10.17 -13.12 -0.90
CA THR A 241 9.93 -14.54 -1.09
C THR A 241 9.74 -14.88 -2.56
N SER A 242 9.93 -16.17 -2.91
CA SER A 242 9.69 -16.64 -4.28
C SER A 242 8.30 -16.26 -4.79
N GLY A 243 8.25 -15.70 -6.00
CA GLY A 243 7.03 -15.24 -6.65
C GLY A 243 6.72 -13.76 -6.42
N ASP A 244 7.40 -13.08 -5.50
CA ASP A 244 7.31 -11.62 -5.41
C ASP A 244 7.85 -10.97 -6.69
N VAL A 245 7.28 -9.82 -7.06
CA VAL A 245 7.80 -9.00 -8.15
C VAL A 245 8.55 -7.82 -7.56
N MET A 246 9.83 -7.72 -7.88
CA MET A 246 10.68 -6.61 -7.48
C MET A 246 10.83 -5.60 -8.61
N ILE A 247 10.72 -4.31 -8.27
CA ILE A 247 10.96 -3.17 -9.15
C ILE A 247 12.18 -2.41 -8.66
N ALA A 248 13.19 -2.28 -9.51
CA ALA A 248 14.39 -1.52 -9.22
C ALA A 248 14.41 -0.24 -10.04
N TYR A 249 14.69 0.89 -9.41
CA TYR A 249 14.93 2.16 -10.09
C TYR A 249 16.33 2.67 -9.78
N VAL A 250 17.08 2.98 -10.84
CA VAL A 250 18.48 3.40 -10.75
C VAL A 250 18.68 4.70 -11.51
N VAL A 251 19.35 5.65 -10.85
CA VAL A 251 19.75 6.94 -11.40
C VAL A 251 21.28 7.02 -11.33
N VAL A 252 21.91 7.45 -12.42
CA VAL A 252 23.35 7.76 -12.45
C VAL A 252 23.58 9.14 -13.07
N GLN A 253 24.45 9.93 -12.45
CA GLN A 253 24.76 11.31 -12.86
C GLN A 253 25.74 11.35 -14.05
N THR A 254 25.37 10.69 -15.13
CA THR A 254 26.05 10.82 -16.41
C THR A 254 25.04 10.50 -17.50
N ALA A 255 24.66 11.49 -18.30
CA ALA A 255 23.75 11.27 -19.41
C ALA A 255 24.29 10.21 -20.38
N SER A 256 23.39 9.39 -20.89
CA SER A 256 23.70 8.26 -21.79
C SER A 256 24.66 7.20 -21.22
N ASN A 257 24.86 7.13 -19.90
CA ASN A 257 25.73 6.13 -19.28
C ASN A 257 25.11 4.73 -19.38
N GLY A 258 25.92 3.72 -19.70
CA GLY A 258 25.45 2.34 -19.71
C GLY A 258 25.08 1.89 -18.30
N ILE A 259 23.88 1.33 -18.11
CA ILE A 259 23.49 0.66 -16.85
C ILE A 259 23.32 -0.82 -17.16
N THR A 260 24.20 -1.65 -16.61
CA THR A 260 24.13 -3.10 -16.71
C THR A 260 23.47 -3.64 -15.46
N PRO A 261 22.28 -4.28 -15.58
CA PRO A 261 21.60 -4.84 -14.42
C PRO A 261 22.23 -6.17 -13.98
N PRO A 262 22.02 -6.58 -12.72
CA PRO A 262 22.32 -7.93 -12.26
C PRO A 262 21.52 -8.98 -13.06
N ALA A 263 21.99 -10.24 -13.04
CA ALA A 263 21.30 -11.33 -13.70
C ALA A 263 19.85 -11.49 -13.20
N GLY A 264 18.93 -11.80 -14.12
CA GLY A 264 17.51 -12.01 -13.82
C GLY A 264 16.65 -10.74 -13.88
N TRP A 265 17.24 -9.55 -13.91
CA TRP A 265 16.51 -8.29 -14.04
C TRP A 265 16.25 -7.93 -15.50
N ASN A 266 15.00 -7.63 -15.85
CA ASN A 266 14.59 -7.23 -17.19
C ASN A 266 14.32 -5.73 -17.22
N LEU A 267 14.78 -5.05 -18.28
CA LEU A 267 14.54 -3.61 -18.43
C LEU A 267 13.05 -3.37 -18.73
N VAL A 268 12.42 -2.47 -17.96
CA VAL A 268 11.07 -1.97 -18.23
C VAL A 268 11.18 -0.72 -19.09
N LEU A 269 11.84 0.31 -18.57
CA LEU A 269 12.05 1.58 -19.25
C LEU A 269 13.40 2.16 -18.90
N ARG A 270 13.94 2.92 -19.86
CA ARG A 270 15.12 3.75 -19.69
C ARG A 270 14.81 5.12 -20.27
N GLN A 271 15.26 6.16 -19.59
CA GLN A 271 15.18 7.51 -20.10
C GLN A 271 16.47 8.26 -19.72
N ASP A 272 16.97 9.04 -20.66
CA ASP A 272 18.16 9.85 -20.50
C ASP A 272 17.77 11.33 -20.58
N THR A 273 18.41 12.18 -19.77
CA THR A 273 18.35 13.63 -20.01
C THR A 273 19.35 13.99 -21.09
N SER A 274 19.29 15.23 -21.57
CA SER A 274 20.24 15.72 -22.57
C SER A 274 21.68 15.80 -22.07
N SER A 275 21.92 15.89 -20.75
CA SER A 275 23.24 16.26 -20.22
C SER A 275 23.58 15.84 -18.79
N SER A 276 22.62 15.45 -17.95
CA SER A 276 22.86 15.27 -16.51
C SER A 276 22.77 13.82 -16.06
N ILE A 277 21.63 13.15 -16.29
CA ILE A 277 21.34 11.85 -15.68
C ILE A 277 20.87 10.84 -16.72
N THR A 278 21.12 9.58 -16.39
CA THR A 278 20.49 8.42 -16.99
C THR A 278 19.67 7.73 -15.92
N THR A 279 18.45 7.31 -16.26
CA THR A 279 17.62 6.50 -15.38
C THR A 279 17.17 5.21 -16.06
N ALA A 280 17.03 4.14 -15.28
CA ALA A 280 16.49 2.88 -15.75
C ALA A 280 15.67 2.19 -14.66
N THR A 281 14.52 1.68 -15.06
CA THR A 281 13.66 0.86 -14.21
C THR A 281 13.65 -0.58 -14.70
N TYR A 282 13.81 -1.52 -13.78
CA TYR A 282 13.88 -2.95 -14.06
C TYR A 282 12.84 -3.73 -13.25
N VAL A 283 12.46 -4.89 -13.76
CA VAL A 283 11.58 -5.84 -13.09
C VAL A 283 12.27 -7.20 -12.93
N HIS A 284 12.04 -7.84 -11.79
CA HIS A 284 12.51 -9.18 -11.50
C HIS A 284 11.45 -9.96 -10.72
N VAL A 285 11.24 -11.23 -11.07
CA VAL A 285 10.38 -12.14 -10.31
C VAL A 285 11.28 -12.95 -9.40
N ALA A 286 11.15 -12.77 -8.09
CA ALA A 286 11.98 -13.44 -7.10
C ALA A 286 11.87 -14.97 -7.23
N GLY A 287 13.01 -15.64 -7.31
CA GLY A 287 13.13 -17.08 -7.29
C GLY A 287 13.12 -17.65 -5.86
N SER A 288 13.41 -18.94 -5.76
CA SER A 288 13.53 -19.64 -4.46
C SER A 288 14.80 -19.29 -3.68
N SER A 289 15.74 -18.56 -4.29
CA SER A 289 17.00 -18.15 -3.69
C SER A 289 17.44 -16.82 -4.32
N GLU A 290 17.46 -15.76 -3.52
CA GLU A 290 18.00 -14.46 -3.90
C GLU A 290 19.33 -14.16 -3.18
N PRO A 291 20.23 -13.38 -3.80
CA PRO A 291 21.43 -12.90 -3.11
C PRO A 291 21.06 -11.87 -2.04
N ALA A 292 21.95 -11.64 -1.08
CA ALA A 292 21.75 -10.60 -0.06
C ALA A 292 21.72 -9.17 -0.62
N SER A 293 22.29 -8.97 -1.81
CA SER A 293 22.28 -7.70 -2.53
C SER A 293 22.45 -7.89 -4.03
N TYR A 294 22.05 -6.86 -4.77
CA TYR A 294 22.19 -6.75 -6.21
C TYR A 294 23.13 -5.60 -6.56
N ILE A 295 23.92 -5.79 -7.62
CA ILE A 295 24.93 -4.82 -8.06
C ILE A 295 24.64 -4.40 -9.51
N TRP A 296 24.33 -3.13 -9.70
CA TRP A 296 24.30 -2.49 -11.02
C TRP A 296 25.69 -1.98 -11.36
N SER A 297 26.11 -2.16 -12.61
CA SER A 297 27.41 -1.68 -13.11
C SER A 297 27.22 -0.59 -14.15
N PHE A 298 28.08 0.42 -14.11
CA PHE A 298 28.03 1.59 -14.97
C PHE A 298 29.13 1.56 -16.04
N GLY A 299 28.82 2.02 -17.25
CA GLY A 299 29.79 2.13 -18.34
C GLY A 299 30.90 3.13 -18.04
N THR A 300 30.55 4.20 -17.32
CA THR A 300 31.48 5.18 -16.75
C THR A 300 31.17 5.40 -15.28
N ALA A 301 32.21 5.66 -14.48
CA ALA A 301 32.09 6.02 -13.07
C ALA A 301 31.28 7.32 -12.90
N GLY A 302 30.38 7.36 -11.92
CA GLY A 302 29.51 8.50 -11.66
C GLY A 302 28.70 8.32 -10.37
N GLU A 303 28.30 9.41 -9.72
CA GLU A 303 27.43 9.33 -8.54
C GLU A 303 26.09 8.71 -8.93
N ALA A 304 25.57 7.84 -8.07
CA ALA A 304 24.33 7.11 -8.33
C ALA A 304 23.50 6.93 -7.08
N SER A 305 22.19 6.81 -7.28
CA SER A 305 21.19 6.51 -6.25
C SER A 305 20.13 5.57 -6.82
N GLY A 306 19.50 4.78 -5.95
CA GLY A 306 18.41 3.91 -6.39
C GLY A 306 17.82 3.07 -5.27
N GLY A 307 16.79 2.31 -5.62
CA GLY A 307 16.11 1.43 -4.68
C GLY A 307 15.39 0.29 -5.38
N ILE A 308 15.04 -0.71 -4.58
CA ILE A 308 14.24 -1.87 -4.95
C ILE A 308 12.99 -1.89 -4.08
N ALA A 309 11.82 -2.05 -4.68
CA ALA A 309 10.56 -2.34 -3.99
C ALA A 309 10.11 -3.76 -4.34
N SER A 310 9.76 -4.56 -3.33
CA SER A 310 9.27 -5.94 -3.48
C SER A 310 7.75 -5.97 -3.29
N TYR A 311 7.02 -6.49 -4.27
CA TYR A 311 5.55 -6.55 -4.29
C TYR A 311 5.03 -7.97 -4.24
N ILE A 312 3.89 -8.14 -3.57
CA ILE A 312 3.12 -9.38 -3.49
C ILE A 312 1.86 -9.22 -4.35
N GLY A 313 1.39 -10.30 -4.96
CA GLY A 313 0.13 -10.30 -5.71
C GLY A 313 0.22 -9.72 -7.12
N VAL A 314 1.42 -9.56 -7.66
CA VAL A 314 1.67 -9.13 -9.05
C VAL A 314 1.75 -10.36 -9.96
N ASN A 315 1.24 -10.25 -11.18
CA ASN A 315 1.35 -11.26 -12.23
C ASN A 315 2.84 -11.59 -12.48
N ASN A 316 3.24 -12.84 -12.21
CA ASN A 316 4.63 -13.27 -12.30
C ASN A 316 5.06 -13.69 -13.72
N THR A 317 4.17 -13.61 -14.70
CA THR A 317 4.46 -13.89 -16.12
C THR A 317 4.51 -12.63 -16.96
N THR A 318 3.60 -11.69 -16.70
CA THR A 318 3.55 -10.36 -17.33
C THR A 318 3.37 -9.29 -16.26
N PRO A 319 4.42 -8.97 -15.48
CA PRO A 319 4.25 -8.11 -14.31
C PRO A 319 3.91 -6.65 -14.61
N VAL A 320 4.23 -6.17 -15.80
CA VAL A 320 4.02 -4.78 -16.22
C VAL A 320 2.92 -4.74 -17.27
N ASP A 321 1.80 -4.12 -16.95
CA ASP A 321 0.71 -3.86 -17.90
C ASP A 321 1.14 -2.78 -18.89
N THR A 322 1.57 -1.64 -18.35
CA THR A 322 1.95 -0.47 -19.15
C THR A 322 2.95 0.41 -18.41
N SER A 323 3.67 1.25 -19.15
CA SER A 323 4.63 2.17 -18.56
C SER A 323 4.86 3.40 -19.44
N ASN A 324 5.22 4.53 -18.83
CA ASN A 324 5.54 5.77 -19.53
C ASN A 324 6.66 6.53 -18.82
N ALA A 325 7.63 7.00 -19.58
CA ALA A 325 8.69 7.88 -19.11
C ALA A 325 8.50 9.31 -19.63
N GLN A 326 8.88 10.30 -18.83
CA GLN A 326 8.85 11.69 -19.22
C GLN A 326 10.09 12.41 -18.72
N TYR A 327 10.73 13.16 -19.62
CA TYR A 327 11.80 14.10 -19.29
C TYR A 327 11.20 15.49 -19.10
N ASN A 328 11.44 16.10 -17.94
CA ASN A 328 11.03 17.44 -17.58
C ASN A 328 12.27 18.32 -17.46
N SER A 329 12.46 19.23 -18.42
CA SER A 329 13.64 20.10 -18.43
C SER A 329 13.43 21.35 -17.59
N SER A 330 14.42 21.66 -16.74
CA SER A 330 14.56 22.94 -16.03
C SER A 330 13.26 23.42 -15.38
N THR A 331 12.60 22.55 -14.61
CA THR A 331 11.32 22.84 -13.98
C THR A 331 11.28 22.36 -12.52
N SER A 332 10.44 23.00 -11.71
CA SER A 332 10.15 22.55 -10.35
C SER A 332 9.07 21.48 -10.30
N ASN A 333 8.52 21.09 -11.44
CA ASN A 333 7.51 20.03 -11.52
C ASN A 333 8.16 18.70 -11.84
N VAL A 334 7.62 17.64 -11.25
CA VAL A 334 7.88 16.26 -11.63
C VAL A 334 6.60 15.73 -12.25
N ASP A 335 6.40 16.06 -13.52
CA ASP A 335 5.19 15.72 -14.27
C ASP A 335 5.38 14.39 -15.01
N ASN A 336 4.30 13.61 -15.12
CA ASN A 336 4.23 12.46 -16.03
C ASN A 336 2.87 12.46 -16.73
N SER A 337 2.87 12.20 -18.04
CA SER A 337 1.65 12.19 -18.86
C SER A 337 0.68 11.05 -18.53
N GLY A 338 1.10 10.11 -17.68
CA GLY A 338 0.28 8.99 -17.25
C GLY A 338 0.43 7.78 -18.16
N VAL A 339 -0.35 6.75 -17.85
CA VAL A 339 -0.44 5.51 -18.63
C VAL A 339 -1.91 5.17 -18.88
N THR A 340 -2.17 4.17 -19.73
CA THR A 340 -3.52 3.60 -19.92
C THR A 340 -3.47 2.13 -19.51
N THR A 341 -4.06 1.82 -18.36
CA THR A 341 -4.11 0.45 -17.84
C THR A 341 -5.12 -0.37 -18.64
N THR A 342 -4.81 -1.64 -18.86
CA THR A 342 -5.71 -2.64 -19.45
C THR A 342 -6.35 -3.51 -18.37
N THR A 343 -5.75 -3.57 -17.19
CA THR A 343 -6.25 -4.29 -16.01
C THR A 343 -6.66 -3.31 -14.89
N ALA A 344 -7.65 -3.71 -14.11
CA ALA A 344 -8.11 -2.95 -12.95
C ALA A 344 -7.39 -3.42 -11.69
N ASN A 345 -7.17 -2.49 -10.75
CA ASN A 345 -6.39 -2.71 -9.52
C ASN A 345 -4.89 -2.87 -9.77
N ASP A 346 -4.40 -2.23 -10.83
CA ASP A 346 -2.98 -2.11 -11.05
C ASP A 346 -2.33 -1.28 -9.94
N MET A 347 -1.09 -1.63 -9.57
CA MET A 347 -0.26 -0.79 -8.73
C MET A 347 0.51 0.17 -9.62
N LEU A 348 0.18 1.46 -9.53
CA LEU A 348 0.97 2.51 -10.15
C LEU A 348 2.22 2.74 -9.30
N VAL A 349 3.38 2.44 -9.86
CA VAL A 349 4.69 2.74 -9.30
C VAL A 349 5.24 3.95 -10.02
N TYR A 350 5.35 5.07 -9.30
CA TYR A 350 5.86 6.34 -9.79
C TYR A 350 7.26 6.56 -9.24
N VAL A 351 8.22 6.79 -10.12
CA VAL A 351 9.60 7.03 -9.74
C VAL A 351 10.14 8.31 -10.35
N VAL A 352 10.97 9.00 -9.59
CA VAL A 352 11.53 10.30 -9.96
C VAL A 352 13.04 10.28 -9.81
N GLY A 353 13.76 10.63 -10.88
CA GLY A 353 15.21 10.82 -10.88
C GLY A 353 15.58 12.27 -11.15
N ILE A 354 16.40 12.86 -10.27
CA ILE A 354 16.77 14.28 -10.32
C ILE A 354 18.28 14.43 -10.11
N ASP A 355 18.86 15.42 -10.78
CA ASP A 355 20.14 16.05 -10.42
C ASP A 355 19.83 17.53 -10.09
N PRO A 356 20.03 17.99 -8.84
CA PRO A 356 20.91 17.46 -7.79
C PRO A 356 20.20 16.73 -6.63
N ALA A 357 20.92 16.49 -5.52
CA ALA A 357 20.34 16.09 -4.25
C ALA A 357 19.26 17.09 -3.77
N THR A 358 18.01 16.64 -3.66
CA THR A 358 16.83 17.46 -3.33
C THR A 358 15.71 16.58 -2.75
N THR A 359 14.57 17.18 -2.40
CA THR A 359 13.37 16.44 -1.96
C THR A 359 12.21 16.61 -2.93
N VAL A 360 11.43 15.54 -3.08
CA VAL A 360 10.23 15.45 -3.92
C VAL A 360 8.99 15.59 -3.04
N ASN A 361 8.06 16.44 -3.46
CA ASN A 361 6.70 16.42 -2.95
C ASN A 361 5.90 15.49 -3.85
N VAL A 362 5.59 14.30 -3.34
CA VAL A 362 4.93 13.24 -4.10
C VAL A 362 3.56 13.68 -4.64
N PRO A 363 3.14 13.17 -5.80
CA PRO A 363 1.83 13.47 -6.37
C PRO A 363 0.68 13.15 -5.42
N ALA A 364 -0.43 13.89 -5.53
CA ALA A 364 -1.63 13.59 -4.75
C ALA A 364 -2.14 12.18 -5.07
N GLY A 365 -2.52 11.41 -4.04
CA GLY A 365 -2.95 10.01 -4.17
C GLY A 365 -1.81 8.99 -4.02
N PHE A 366 -0.57 9.43 -4.25
CA PHE A 366 0.60 8.58 -4.11
C PHE A 366 1.16 8.60 -2.68
N THR A 367 1.62 7.44 -2.21
CA THR A 367 2.33 7.29 -0.95
C THR A 367 3.81 7.03 -1.21
N GLU A 368 4.69 7.88 -0.67
CA GLU A 368 6.14 7.69 -0.72
C GLU A 368 6.54 6.37 -0.04
N GLN A 369 7.34 5.57 -0.74
CA GLN A 369 7.86 4.30 -0.22
C GLN A 369 9.32 4.42 0.15
N TRP A 370 10.10 5.16 -0.65
CA TRP A 370 11.47 5.49 -0.31
C TRP A 370 11.97 6.69 -1.11
N SER A 371 12.95 7.36 -0.53
CA SER A 371 13.75 8.38 -1.19
C SER A 371 15.21 8.21 -0.77
N THR A 372 16.12 8.33 -1.73
CA THR A 372 17.56 8.27 -1.47
C THR A 372 18.31 9.18 -2.41
N SER A 373 19.34 9.82 -1.89
CA SER A 373 20.23 10.68 -2.65
C SER A 373 21.66 10.16 -2.55
N SER A 374 22.46 10.45 -3.56
CA SER A 374 23.92 10.40 -3.41
C SER A 374 24.39 11.58 -2.54
N SER A 375 25.70 11.74 -2.37
CA SER A 375 26.27 12.81 -1.55
C SER A 375 25.89 14.22 -2.03
N SER A 376 25.76 14.42 -3.35
CA SER A 376 25.36 15.74 -3.86
C SER A 376 24.61 15.78 -5.19
N LEU A 377 24.69 14.73 -6.01
CA LEU A 377 24.38 14.85 -7.45
C LEU A 377 23.13 14.10 -7.93
N THR A 378 22.61 13.15 -7.17
CA THR A 378 21.42 12.38 -7.57
C THR A 378 20.42 12.29 -6.44
N THR A 379 19.14 12.35 -6.81
CA THR A 379 18.01 11.93 -5.99
C THR A 379 17.18 10.94 -6.78
N SER A 380 16.80 9.87 -6.11
CA SER A 380 15.82 8.89 -6.60
C SER A 380 14.73 8.74 -5.55
N GLU A 381 13.48 8.82 -5.99
CA GLU A 381 12.28 8.64 -5.16
C GLU A 381 11.36 7.63 -5.83
N MET A 382 10.63 6.87 -5.01
CA MET A 382 9.55 6.00 -5.45
C MET A 382 8.34 6.16 -4.54
N SER A 383 7.20 6.34 -5.18
CA SER A 383 5.89 6.35 -4.56
C SER A 383 4.92 5.50 -5.34
N GLN A 384 3.79 5.17 -4.72
CA GLN A 384 2.81 4.28 -5.34
C GLN A 384 1.37 4.66 -5.03
N GLU A 385 0.46 4.24 -5.92
CA GLU A 385 -0.99 4.35 -5.77
C GLU A 385 -1.65 3.11 -6.39
N ILE A 386 -2.77 2.65 -5.81
CA ILE A 386 -3.59 1.61 -6.43
C ILE A 386 -4.57 2.27 -7.40
N PHE A 387 -4.54 1.87 -8.66
CA PHE A 387 -5.48 2.33 -9.67
C PHE A 387 -6.60 1.31 -9.88
N ALA A 388 -7.75 1.56 -9.26
CA ALA A 388 -8.86 0.61 -9.17
C ALA A 388 -9.64 0.37 -10.48
N SER A 389 -9.36 1.11 -11.54
CA SER A 389 -10.09 1.05 -12.81
C SER A 389 -9.17 0.67 -13.98
N THR A 390 -9.78 0.30 -15.11
CA THR A 390 -9.08 0.23 -16.39
C THR A 390 -9.15 1.59 -17.08
N GLY A 391 -8.08 1.99 -17.78
CA GLY A 391 -8.07 3.16 -18.64
C GLY A 391 -6.99 4.17 -18.28
N ALA A 392 -7.16 5.41 -18.77
CA ALA A 392 -6.16 6.45 -18.59
C ALA A 392 -6.08 6.88 -17.11
N THR A 393 -4.86 6.88 -16.55
CA THR A 393 -4.59 7.41 -15.20
C THR A 393 -4.72 8.93 -15.15
N GLY A 394 -4.65 9.58 -16.32
CA GLY A 394 -4.47 11.02 -16.41
C GLY A 394 -3.03 11.43 -16.08
N ALA A 395 -2.77 12.74 -16.16
CA ALA A 395 -1.47 13.29 -15.85
C ALA A 395 -1.19 13.23 -14.34
N ILE A 396 0.01 12.80 -13.99
CA ILE A 396 0.53 12.77 -12.63
C ILE A 396 1.37 14.04 -12.42
N HIS A 397 1.12 14.73 -11.32
CA HIS A 397 1.78 16.01 -11.00
C HIS A 397 2.32 16.01 -9.58
N GLY A 398 3.63 16.18 -9.44
CA GLY A 398 4.31 16.49 -8.18
C GLY A 398 5.25 17.68 -8.32
N THR A 399 5.92 18.07 -7.23
CA THR A 399 6.84 19.23 -7.22
C THR A 399 8.16 18.96 -6.51
N LEU A 400 9.15 19.82 -6.75
CA LEU A 400 10.47 19.81 -6.11
C LEU A 400 10.59 20.96 -5.11
N ASN A 401 11.23 20.71 -3.97
CA ASN A 401 11.52 21.77 -2.99
C ASN A 401 12.81 22.56 -3.30
N GLY A 402 13.67 22.05 -4.19
CA GLY A 402 14.99 22.61 -4.54
C GLY A 402 15.01 23.54 -5.76
N GLY A 403 13.86 24.04 -6.21
CA GLY A 403 13.76 24.87 -7.41
C GLY A 403 13.74 24.07 -8.72
N ALA A 404 14.00 24.77 -9.83
CA ALA A 404 13.91 24.21 -11.16
C ALA A 404 15.13 23.36 -11.53
N ASN A 405 14.92 22.09 -11.86
CA ASN A 405 15.97 21.13 -12.19
C ASN A 405 15.53 20.23 -13.35
N ASP A 406 16.50 19.64 -14.04
CA ASP A 406 16.21 18.57 -14.99
C ASP A 406 15.84 17.31 -14.21
N ASN A 407 14.69 16.72 -14.53
CA ASN A 407 14.23 15.50 -13.89
C ASN A 407 13.60 14.54 -14.89
N ILE A 408 13.62 13.27 -14.54
CA ILE A 408 12.92 12.21 -15.27
C ILE A 408 11.92 11.57 -14.33
N THR A 409 10.72 11.38 -14.82
CA THR A 409 9.67 10.63 -14.15
C THR A 409 9.35 9.38 -14.94
N ILE A 410 9.10 8.28 -14.26
CA ILE A 410 8.62 7.04 -14.88
C ILE A 410 7.41 6.57 -14.09
N LEU A 411 6.33 6.26 -14.80
CA LEU A 411 5.13 5.64 -14.25
C LEU A 411 5.03 4.23 -14.82
N ILE A 412 4.85 3.25 -13.95
CA ILE A 412 4.68 1.84 -14.31
C ILE A 412 3.39 1.36 -13.67
N ALA A 413 2.54 0.66 -14.43
CA ALA A 413 1.39 -0.05 -13.89
C ALA A 413 1.75 -1.54 -13.77
N LEU A 414 1.76 -2.05 -12.54
CA LEU A 414 1.95 -3.47 -12.27
C LEU A 414 0.61 -4.19 -12.34
N GLU A 415 0.58 -5.29 -13.09
CA GLU A 415 -0.62 -6.10 -13.32
C GLU A 415 -0.86 -7.05 -12.13
N PRO A 416 -2.07 -7.13 -11.54
CA PRO A 416 -2.38 -8.08 -10.47
C PRO A 416 -2.38 -9.53 -10.96
N ALA A 417 -2.09 -10.47 -10.06
CA ALA A 417 -1.91 -11.91 -10.35
C ALA A 417 -3.18 -12.70 -10.70
#